data_AF-A0A1M5ST66-F1
#
_entry.id   AF-A0A1M5ST66-F1
#
_cell.length_a   1.000
_cell.length_b   1.000
_cell.length_c   1.000
_cell.angle_alpha   90.00
_cell.angle_beta   90.00
_cell.angle_gamma   90.00
#
_symmetry.space_group_name_H-M   'P 1'
#
loop_
_entity.id
_entity.type
_entity.pdbx_description
1 polymer ?
#
loop_
_entity_poly.entity_id
_entity_poly.type
_entity_poly.pdbx_seq_one_letter_code
_entity_poly.pdbx_strand_id
1 'polypeptide(L)'
;MIIDRQLPRVIIDQRQCFSEAGLKGIADFSAESVQYAYQKAAEGIDQIVYEGNRMAMIENDMPDAIPEIAFEKGLEYKDWTIDTIPKSRPKIEIEGHLNIDWEAGKINSYKENYQNYKVSPTTGKTVDTQK
;
A
#
# COMPACT_ATOMS: atom_id res chain seq x y z
N MET A 1 -16.59 -20.61 24.12
CA MET A 1 -15.53 -19.66 23.68
C MET A 1 -14.93 -20.22 22.42
N ILE A 2 -14.97 -19.48 21.32
CA ILE A 2 -14.36 -19.85 20.04
C ILE A 2 -13.27 -18.81 19.75
N ILE A 3 -12.10 -19.28 19.37
CA ILE A 3 -10.96 -18.43 19.01
C ILE A 3 -10.57 -18.78 17.58
N ASP A 4 -10.77 -17.84 16.67
CA ASP A 4 -10.26 -17.90 15.30
C ASP A 4 -9.09 -16.92 15.17
N ARG A 5 -7.96 -17.39 14.63
CA ARG A 5 -6.76 -16.56 14.50
C ARG A 5 -5.94 -16.90 13.26
N GLN A 6 -5.39 -15.85 12.66
CA GLN A 6 -4.30 -15.93 11.69
C GLN A 6 -3.09 -15.17 12.24
N LEU A 7 -1.93 -15.85 12.26
CA LEU A 7 -0.67 -15.21 12.64
C LEU A 7 -0.32 -14.08 11.66
N PRO A 8 0.28 -12.99 12.14
CA PRO A 8 0.69 -11.89 11.28
C PRO A 8 1.67 -12.38 10.22
N ARG A 9 1.32 -12.16 8.96
CA ARG A 9 2.15 -12.40 7.76
C ARG A 9 2.51 -11.05 7.15
N VAL A 10 3.79 -10.86 6.89
CA VAL A 10 4.30 -9.65 6.22
C VAL A 10 4.54 -10.00 4.76
N ILE A 11 3.87 -9.29 3.87
CA ILE A 11 4.04 -9.37 2.42
C ILE A 11 4.84 -8.14 1.99
N ILE A 12 5.97 -8.37 1.30
CA ILE A 12 6.84 -7.31 0.81
C ILE A 12 6.88 -7.40 -0.71
N ASP A 13 6.30 -6.41 -1.39
CA ASP A 13 6.41 -6.26 -2.84
C ASP A 13 7.58 -5.31 -3.17
N GLN A 14 8.60 -5.88 -3.85
CA GLN A 14 9.83 -5.20 -4.25
C GLN A 14 9.93 -5.00 -5.77
N ARG A 15 8.87 -5.32 -6.54
CA ARG A 15 8.93 -5.26 -8.02
C ARG A 15 9.37 -3.89 -8.53
N GLN A 16 8.86 -2.80 -7.94
CA GLN A 16 9.24 -1.44 -8.31
C GLN A 16 10.71 -1.13 -7.99
N CYS A 17 11.20 -1.55 -6.82
CA CYS A 17 12.59 -1.34 -6.42
C CYS A 17 13.56 -2.10 -7.34
N PHE A 18 13.25 -3.35 -7.67
CA PHE A 18 14.04 -4.12 -8.63
C PHE A 18 13.97 -3.55 -10.03
N SER A 19 12.82 -2.99 -10.40
CA SER A 19 12.64 -2.33 -11.69
C SER A 19 13.60 -1.16 -11.87
N GLU A 20 13.77 -0.32 -10.86
CA GLU A 20 14.73 0.79 -10.87
C GLU A 20 16.19 0.34 -10.85
N ALA A 21 16.48 -0.80 -10.24
CA ALA A 21 17.82 -1.37 -10.19
C ALA A 21 18.22 -2.11 -11.48
N GLY A 22 17.39 -2.08 -12.53
CA GLY A 22 17.62 -2.82 -13.78
C GLY A 22 17.34 -4.32 -13.67
N LEU A 23 16.68 -4.76 -12.59
CA LEU A 23 16.29 -6.14 -12.31
C LEU A 23 14.79 -6.37 -12.61
N LYS A 24 14.28 -5.76 -13.69
CA LYS A 24 12.89 -5.95 -14.15
C LYS A 24 12.66 -7.41 -14.58
N GLY A 25 11.40 -7.85 -14.45
CA GLY A 25 10.97 -9.09 -15.09
C GLY A 25 11.06 -8.98 -16.62
N ILE A 26 11.27 -10.11 -17.30
CA ILE A 26 11.51 -10.14 -18.76
C ILE A 26 10.37 -9.48 -19.56
N ALA A 27 9.11 -9.72 -19.17
CA ALA A 27 7.95 -9.15 -19.83
C ALA A 27 7.90 -7.61 -19.68
N ASP A 28 8.08 -7.11 -18.46
CA ASP A 28 8.06 -5.66 -18.18
C ASP A 28 9.23 -4.94 -18.88
N PHE A 29 10.41 -5.56 -18.86
CA PHE A 29 11.59 -5.06 -19.55
C PHE A 29 11.38 -4.97 -21.06
N SER A 30 10.77 -5.99 -21.67
CA SER A 30 10.49 -6.00 -23.10
C SER A 30 9.50 -4.90 -23.49
N ALA A 31 8.42 -4.72 -22.73
CA ALA A 31 7.42 -3.71 -23.01
C ALA A 31 8.00 -2.28 -22.94
N GLU A 32 8.81 -2.00 -21.91
CA GLU A 32 9.48 -0.72 -21.78
C GLU A 32 10.53 -0.49 -22.86
N SER A 33 11.31 -1.51 -23.21
CA SER A 33 12.32 -1.42 -24.27
C SER A 33 11.71 -1.06 -25.61
N VAL A 34 10.51 -1.60 -25.91
CA VAL A 34 9.77 -1.25 -27.13
C VAL A 34 9.38 0.24 -27.11
N GLN A 35 8.81 0.73 -26.00
CA GLN A 35 8.43 2.15 -25.89
C GLN A 35 9.66 3.06 -26.01
N TYR A 36 10.74 2.72 -25.33
CA TYR A 36 12.01 3.43 -25.41
C TYR A 36 12.56 3.47 -26.85
N ALA A 37 12.55 2.33 -27.55
CA ALA A 37 13.01 2.25 -28.93
C ALA A 37 12.17 3.13 -29.86
N TYR A 38 10.84 3.15 -29.71
CA TYR A 38 9.97 4.03 -30.47
C TYR A 38 10.27 5.51 -30.20
N GLN A 39 10.43 5.89 -28.93
CA GLN A 39 10.77 7.26 -28.56
C GLN A 39 12.11 7.67 -29.19
N LYS A 40 13.14 6.82 -29.08
CA LYS A 40 14.45 7.10 -29.68
C LYS A 40 14.44 7.15 -31.20
N ALA A 41 13.63 6.31 -31.84
CA ALA A 41 13.44 6.36 -33.28
C ALA A 41 12.77 7.67 -33.70
N ALA A 42 11.72 8.12 -33.00
CA ALA A 42 11.05 9.38 -33.27
C ALA A 42 11.99 10.58 -33.04
N GLU A 43 12.70 10.64 -31.91
CA GLU A 43 13.71 11.67 -31.61
C GLU A 43 14.79 11.73 -32.72
N GLY A 44 15.26 10.57 -33.19
CA GLY A 44 16.23 10.51 -34.28
C GLY A 44 15.68 10.99 -35.62
N ILE A 45 14.43 10.66 -35.95
CA ILE A 45 13.77 11.16 -37.17
C ILE A 45 13.62 12.68 -37.11
N ASP A 46 13.12 13.21 -35.99
CA ASP A 46 12.94 14.65 -35.79
C ASP A 46 14.27 15.40 -35.90
N GLN A 47 15.34 14.85 -35.31
CA GLN A 47 16.68 15.41 -35.43
C GLN A 47 17.17 15.44 -36.88
N ILE A 48 17.02 14.34 -37.63
CA ILE A 48 17.43 14.27 -39.04
C ILE A 48 16.66 15.29 -39.89
N VAL A 49 15.35 15.41 -39.68
CA VAL A 49 14.51 16.38 -40.40
C VAL A 49 14.93 17.80 -40.05
N TYR A 50 15.18 18.10 -38.78
CA TYR A 50 15.64 19.41 -38.34
C TYR A 50 16.97 19.80 -38.98
N GLU A 51 17.98 18.91 -38.94
CA GLU A 51 19.28 19.13 -39.57
C GLU A 51 19.15 19.28 -41.10
N GLY A 52 18.31 18.47 -41.74
CA GLY A 52 18.04 18.53 -43.17
C GLY A 52 17.41 19.86 -43.60
N ASN A 53 16.39 20.32 -42.87
CA ASN A 53 15.74 21.61 -43.12
C ASN A 53 16.73 22.77 -42.94
N ARG A 54 17.59 22.67 -41.93
CA ARG A 54 18.62 23.68 -41.66
C ARG A 54 19.67 23.74 -42.80
N MET A 55 20.09 22.59 -43.32
CA MET A 55 20.98 22.53 -44.49
C MET A 55 20.32 23.06 -45.76
N ALA A 56 19.02 22.83 -45.96
CA ALA A 56 18.29 23.35 -47.11
C ALA A 56 18.19 24.88 -47.11
N MET A 57 18.27 25.52 -45.94
CA MET A 57 18.21 26.98 -45.78
C MET A 57 19.58 27.67 -45.76
N ILE A 58 20.67 26.97 -46.12
CA ILE A 58 22.04 27.50 -46.07
C ILE A 58 22.22 28.77 -46.93
N GLU A 59 21.36 28.95 -47.93
CA GLU A 59 21.30 30.11 -48.82
C GLU A 59 20.70 31.38 -48.20
N ASN A 60 20.07 31.30 -47.01
CA ASN A 60 19.33 32.42 -46.40
C ASN A 60 20.16 33.30 -45.44
N ASP A 61 21.46 33.52 -45.70
CA ASP A 61 22.38 34.27 -44.81
C ASP A 61 22.35 33.79 -43.33
N MET A 62 22.02 32.50 -43.11
CA MET A 62 22.05 31.87 -41.80
C MET A 62 23.47 31.45 -41.41
N PRO A 63 23.76 31.28 -40.10
CA PRO A 63 25.04 30.71 -39.66
C PRO A 63 25.32 29.37 -40.34
N ASP A 64 26.58 29.12 -40.69
CA ASP A 64 27.00 27.93 -41.42
C ASP A 64 26.50 26.64 -40.74
N ALA A 65 25.57 25.94 -41.38
CA ALA A 65 24.88 24.80 -40.77
C ALA A 65 25.81 23.63 -40.45
N ILE A 66 26.79 23.38 -41.34
CA ILE A 66 27.73 22.25 -41.27
C ILE A 66 28.67 22.32 -40.06
N PRO A 67 29.43 23.42 -39.82
CA PRO A 67 30.36 23.49 -38.68
C PRO A 67 29.65 23.43 -37.32
N GLU A 68 28.44 23.96 -37.20
CA GLU A 68 27.67 23.91 -35.95
C GLU A 68 27.17 22.49 -35.64
N ILE A 69 26.60 21.79 -36.63
CA ILE A 69 26.20 20.37 -36.46
C ILE A 69 27.44 19.51 -36.13
N ALA A 70 28.58 19.78 -36.78
CA ALA A 70 29.82 19.07 -36.52
C ALA A 70 30.36 19.32 -35.10
N PHE A 71 30.23 20.55 -34.59
CA PHE A 71 30.62 20.90 -33.23
C PHE A 71 29.72 20.22 -32.19
N GLU A 72 28.39 20.27 -32.39
CA GLU A 72 27.41 19.64 -31.50
C GLU A 72 27.60 18.12 -31.40
N LYS A 73 27.86 17.44 -32.53
CA LYS A 73 28.06 15.98 -32.56
C LYS A 73 29.48 15.55 -32.19
N GLY A 74 30.46 16.43 -32.36
CA GLY A 74 31.88 16.13 -32.15
C GLY A 74 32.32 16.15 -30.69
N LEU A 75 31.56 16.80 -29.80
CA LEU A 75 31.87 16.92 -28.39
C LEU A 75 30.99 15.99 -27.55
N GLU A 76 31.54 14.88 -27.09
CA GLU A 76 30.88 14.00 -26.14
C GLU A 76 31.07 14.55 -24.71
N TYR A 77 30.06 15.25 -24.21
CA TYR A 77 30.03 15.68 -22.81
C TYR A 77 29.57 14.52 -21.92
N LYS A 78 30.53 13.84 -21.30
CA LYS A 78 30.24 12.77 -20.34
C LYS A 78 30.13 13.34 -18.93
N ASP A 79 28.92 13.30 -18.38
CA ASP A 79 28.68 13.60 -16.97
C ASP A 79 29.02 12.37 -16.11
N TRP A 80 29.79 12.58 -15.04
CA TRP A 80 30.21 11.54 -14.09
C TRP A 80 29.49 11.76 -12.75
N THR A 81 28.17 11.67 -12.79
CA THR A 81 27.35 11.80 -11.59
C THR A 81 27.13 10.42 -10.95
N ILE A 82 27.29 10.36 -9.62
CA ILE A 82 26.96 9.18 -8.82
C ILE A 82 25.55 9.38 -8.25
N ASP A 83 24.68 8.41 -8.46
CA ASP A 83 23.34 8.40 -7.86
C ASP A 83 23.07 7.08 -7.13
N THR A 84 22.15 7.11 -6.17
CA THR A 84 21.74 5.96 -5.37
C THR A 84 20.46 5.34 -5.90
N ILE A 85 20.47 4.02 -6.13
CA ILE A 85 19.32 3.22 -6.54
C ILE A 85 19.08 2.08 -5.52
N PRO A 86 17.82 1.67 -5.26
CA PRO A 86 16.57 2.21 -5.78
C PRO A 86 16.11 3.48 -5.03
N LYS A 87 15.34 4.34 -5.70
CA LYS A 87 14.71 5.54 -5.12
C LYS A 87 13.36 5.23 -4.48
N SER A 88 12.65 4.25 -5.01
CA SER A 88 11.34 3.85 -4.52
C SER A 88 11.42 2.96 -3.29
N ARG A 89 10.44 3.11 -2.40
CA ARG A 89 10.26 2.25 -1.22
C ARG A 89 9.45 1.00 -1.59
N PRO A 90 9.78 -0.18 -1.05
CA PRO A 90 8.97 -1.38 -1.26
C PRO A 90 7.61 -1.23 -0.59
N LYS A 91 6.58 -1.86 -1.17
CA LYS A 91 5.24 -1.87 -0.60
C LYS A 91 5.16 -2.99 0.43
N ILE A 92 4.67 -2.68 1.62
CA ILE A 92 4.58 -3.61 2.74
C ILE A 92 3.12 -3.73 3.16
N GLU A 93 2.60 -4.94 3.16
CA GLU A 93 1.26 -5.29 3.61
C GLU A 93 1.38 -6.28 4.77
N ILE A 94 0.51 -6.13 5.77
CA ILE A 94 0.49 -6.97 6.96
C ILE A 94 -0.89 -7.58 7.06
N GLU A 95 -0.95 -8.91 7.05
CA GLU A 95 -2.18 -9.67 7.16
C GLU A 95 -2.20 -10.45 8.46
N GLY A 96 -3.26 -10.34 9.24
CA GLY A 96 -3.45 -11.14 10.46
C GLY A 96 -4.72 -10.72 11.18
N HIS A 97 -5.37 -11.66 11.84
CA HIS A 97 -6.60 -11.39 12.58
C HIS A 97 -6.70 -12.25 13.83
N LEU A 98 -7.45 -11.73 14.81
CA LEU A 98 -7.80 -12.44 16.04
C LEU A 98 -9.26 -12.16 16.34
N ASN A 99 -10.10 -13.18 16.15
CA ASN A 99 -11.52 -13.14 16.44
C ASN A 99 -11.77 -14.01 17.68
N ILE A 100 -12.33 -13.41 18.73
CA ILE A 100 -12.65 -14.11 19.98
C ILE A 100 -14.14 -13.96 20.26
N ASP A 101 -14.86 -15.08 20.16
CA ASP A 101 -16.27 -15.16 20.55
C ASP A 101 -16.37 -15.78 21.95
N TRP A 102 -16.92 -15.02 22.89
CA TRP A 102 -17.15 -15.47 24.26
C TRP A 102 -18.56 -15.14 24.72
N GLU A 103 -19.13 -16.01 25.55
CA GLU A 103 -20.43 -15.80 26.20
C GLU A 103 -20.23 -15.70 27.71
N ALA A 104 -20.91 -14.74 28.34
CA ALA A 104 -20.90 -14.58 29.79
C ALA A 104 -21.69 -15.71 30.47
N GLY A 105 -21.10 -16.34 31.48
CA GLY A 105 -21.79 -17.35 32.29
C GLY A 105 -22.98 -16.75 33.04
N LYS A 106 -24.15 -17.40 32.93
CA LYS A 106 -25.34 -17.02 33.70
C LYS A 106 -25.20 -17.52 35.14
N ILE A 107 -25.34 -16.61 36.10
CA ILE A 107 -25.46 -16.97 37.52
C ILE A 107 -26.93 -17.35 37.78
N ASN A 108 -27.19 -18.60 38.13
CA ASN A 108 -28.51 -19.04 38.59
C ASN A 108 -28.69 -18.64 40.06
N SER A 109 -29.27 -17.47 40.28
CA SER A 109 -29.73 -17.07 41.61
C SER A 109 -31.04 -17.78 41.93
N TYR A 110 -30.99 -18.86 42.70
CA TYR A 110 -32.20 -19.47 43.28
C TYR A 110 -32.83 -18.46 44.25
N LYS A 111 -33.99 -17.89 43.91
CA LYS A 111 -34.80 -17.11 44.86
C LYS A 111 -35.46 -18.10 45.83
N GLU A 112 -34.97 -18.14 47.07
CA GLU A 112 -35.71 -18.78 48.15
C GLU A 112 -37.05 -18.07 48.33
N ASN A 113 -38.13 -18.85 48.23
CA ASN A 113 -39.49 -18.36 48.42
C ASN A 113 -39.69 -18.00 49.90
N TYR A 114 -39.84 -16.72 50.22
CA TYR A 114 -40.34 -16.28 51.52
C TYR A 114 -41.81 -16.71 51.67
N GLN A 115 -42.05 -17.83 52.35
CA GLN A 115 -43.38 -18.23 52.79
C GLN A 115 -43.82 -17.31 53.93
N ASN A 116 -44.74 -16.40 53.63
CA ASN A 116 -45.39 -15.55 54.62
C ASN A 116 -46.31 -16.40 55.51
N TYR A 117 -45.82 -16.84 56.67
CA TYR A 117 -46.69 -17.35 57.72
C TYR A 117 -47.43 -16.18 58.37
N LYS A 118 -48.75 -16.07 58.12
CA LYS A 118 -49.63 -15.19 58.90
C LYS A 118 -49.86 -15.81 60.27
N VAL A 119 -49.32 -15.19 61.32
CA VAL A 119 -49.67 -15.53 62.70
C VAL A 119 -50.82 -14.61 63.13
N SER A 120 -52.01 -15.17 63.36
CA SER A 120 -53.14 -14.46 63.96
C SER A 120 -52.98 -14.41 65.49
N PRO A 121 -53.20 -13.26 66.16
CA PRO A 121 -53.06 -13.18 67.60
C PRO A 121 -54.30 -13.80 68.27
N THR A 122 -54.12 -14.84 69.08
CA THR A 122 -55.18 -15.34 69.96
C THR A 122 -55.03 -14.64 71.31
N THR A 123 -55.89 -13.65 71.56
CA THR A 123 -56.02 -12.95 72.84
C THR A 123 -56.52 -13.92 73.91
N GLY A 124 -55.66 -14.27 74.88
CA GLY A 124 -56.03 -15.06 76.04
C GLY A 124 -57.00 -14.30 76.94
N LYS A 125 -58.15 -14.90 77.23
CA LYS A 125 -59.11 -14.42 78.24
C LYS A 125 -58.65 -14.88 79.62
N THR A 126 -58.64 -13.95 80.58
CA THR A 126 -58.56 -14.18 82.02
C THR A 126 -59.75 -15.03 82.49
N VAL A 127 -59.50 -16.01 83.35
CA VAL A 127 -60.54 -16.73 84.07
C VAL A 127 -60.19 -16.66 85.55
N ASP A 128 -60.86 -15.76 86.26
CA ASP A 128 -61.05 -15.85 87.70
C ASP A 128 -61.97 -17.04 88.00
N THR A 129 -61.60 -17.89 88.94
CA THR A 129 -62.59 -18.63 89.73
C THR A 129 -62.06 -18.88 91.13
N GLN A 130 -62.55 -18.09 92.07
CA GLN A 130 -62.54 -18.42 93.50
C GLN A 130 -63.46 -19.61 93.74
N LYS A 131 -63.02 -20.55 94.58
CA LYS A 131 -63.87 -21.16 95.61
C LYS A 131 -63.03 -21.72 96.74
#